data_AF-A0A4S1GQQ5-F1
#
_entry.id   AF-A0A4S1GQQ5-F1
#
_cell.length_a   1.000
_cell.length_b   1.000
_cell.length_c   1.000
_cell.angle_alpha   90.00
_cell.angle_beta   90.00
_cell.angle_gamma   90.00
#
_symmetry.space_group_name_H-M   'P 1'
#
loop_
_entity.id
_entity.type
_entity.pdbx_description
1 polymer ?
#
loop_
_entity_poly.entity_id
_entity_poly.type
_entity_poly.pdbx_seq_one_letter_code
_entity_poly.pdbx_strand_id
1 'polypeptide(L)'
;RRSSDLFANLVPPEDFANAIAWNSSAWQTATIVGPVAGGLLYGLSAETAYITAAVLMLVAALLVFTIPKPAQQTATDKPTMETLFAGFRYIWSEKIVLGAISLDLFAVFLSGASALLPVYARDILELGPWGLGLLRSAPGIGAIAVAVWLAGHPIRDHAGKIML
;
A
#
# COMPACT_ATOMS: atom_id res chain seq x y z
N ARG A 1 12.05 -3.52 -2.73
CA ARG A 1 12.95 -3.54 -1.54
C ARG A 1 14.22 -2.68 -1.67
N ARG A 2 14.65 -2.21 -2.86
CA ARG A 2 15.80 -1.27 -2.97
C ARG A 2 15.43 0.23 -2.91
N SER A 3 14.13 0.58 -3.02
CA SER A 3 13.67 1.97 -3.03
C SER A 3 13.36 2.52 -1.63
N SER A 4 12.97 1.68 -0.68
CA SER A 4 12.65 2.07 0.70
C SER A 4 13.88 2.46 1.52
N ASP A 5 15.02 1.82 1.25
CA ASP A 5 16.24 2.00 2.06
C ASP A 5 17.03 3.26 1.69
N LEU A 6 16.74 3.84 0.51
CA LEU A 6 17.29 5.14 0.12
C LEU A 6 16.66 6.26 0.95
N PHE A 7 15.35 6.23 1.18
CA PHE A 7 14.65 7.26 1.96
C PHE A 7 15.08 7.28 3.43
N ALA A 8 15.24 6.12 4.05
CA ALA A 8 15.64 6.00 5.46
C ALA A 8 17.10 6.38 5.73
N ASN A 9 17.97 6.32 4.71
CA ASN A 9 19.38 6.73 4.82
C ASN A 9 19.66 8.17 4.33
N LEU A 10 18.75 8.78 3.56
CA LEU A 10 18.89 10.17 3.09
C LEU A 10 18.36 11.20 4.08
N VAL A 11 17.39 10.83 4.92
CA VAL A 11 16.62 11.79 5.73
C VAL A 11 16.98 11.63 7.20
N PRO A 12 17.40 12.71 7.89
CA PRO A 12 17.61 12.69 9.34
C PRO A 12 16.38 12.15 10.09
N PRO A 13 16.54 11.47 11.24
CA PRO A 13 15.41 10.89 11.98
C PRO A 13 14.30 11.89 12.31
N GLU A 14 14.68 13.16 12.50
CA GLU A 14 13.81 14.31 12.75
C GLU A 14 12.92 14.68 11.56
N ASP A 15 13.37 14.45 10.33
CA ASP A 15 12.61 14.76 9.10
C ASP A 15 11.92 13.54 8.49
N PHE A 16 12.16 12.34 9.04
CA PHE A 16 11.67 11.07 8.48
C PHE A 16 10.14 11.02 8.37
N ALA A 17 9.42 11.51 9.40
CA ALA A 17 7.96 11.59 9.38
C ALA A 17 7.45 12.53 8.28
N ASN A 18 8.10 13.68 8.09
CA ASN A 18 7.77 14.65 7.05
C ASN A 18 8.03 14.06 5.64
N ALA A 19 9.16 13.37 5.46
CA ALA A 19 9.48 12.70 4.21
C ALA A 19 8.47 11.59 3.85
N ILE A 20 8.05 10.78 4.84
CA ILE A 20 6.98 9.79 4.64
C ILE A 20 5.67 10.48 4.26
N ALA A 21 5.31 11.58 4.93
CA ALA A 21 4.11 12.33 4.63
C ALA A 21 4.11 12.86 3.19
N TRP A 22 5.21 13.48 2.74
CA TRP A 22 5.35 13.94 1.36
C TRP A 22 5.23 12.80 0.33
N ASN A 23 5.90 11.67 0.57
CA ASN A 23 5.81 10.51 -0.31
C ASN A 23 4.38 9.94 -0.36
N SER A 24 3.70 9.89 0.79
CA SER A 24 2.29 9.46 0.86
C SER A 24 1.38 10.42 0.09
N SER A 25 1.52 11.74 0.30
CA SER A 25 0.75 12.76 -0.42
C SER A 25 0.97 12.71 -1.93
N ALA A 26 2.21 12.51 -2.37
CA ALA A 26 2.53 12.33 -3.78
C ALA A 26 1.82 11.10 -4.37
N TRP A 27 1.83 9.97 -3.67
CA TRP A 27 1.14 8.75 -4.07
C TRP A 27 -0.38 8.93 -4.16
N GLN A 28 -0.98 9.58 -3.16
CA GLN A 28 -2.41 9.87 -3.16
C GLN A 28 -2.79 10.78 -4.33
N THR A 29 -1.99 11.81 -4.57
CA THR A 29 -2.17 12.72 -5.71
C THR A 29 -2.06 11.97 -7.03
N ALA A 30 -1.05 11.12 -7.20
CA ALA A 30 -0.88 10.31 -8.40
C ALA A 30 -2.04 9.34 -8.62
N THR A 31 -2.58 8.73 -7.57
CA THR A 31 -3.69 7.78 -7.65
C THR A 31 -5.00 8.45 -8.04
N ILE A 32 -5.20 9.71 -7.64
CA ILE A 32 -6.40 10.50 -7.97
C ILE A 32 -6.26 11.14 -9.36
N VAL A 33 -5.16 11.86 -9.60
CA VAL A 33 -4.95 12.65 -10.81
C VAL A 33 -4.54 11.78 -11.99
N GLY A 34 -3.80 10.69 -11.74
CA GLY A 34 -3.26 9.81 -12.78
C GLY A 34 -4.34 9.21 -13.69
N PRO A 35 -5.38 8.55 -13.17
CA PRO A 35 -6.46 8.01 -14.01
C PRO A 35 -7.22 9.08 -14.79
N VAL A 36 -7.45 10.25 -14.17
CA VAL A 36 -8.16 11.37 -14.82
C VAL A 36 -7.33 11.92 -15.98
N ALA A 37 -6.06 12.27 -15.72
CA ALA A 37 -5.15 12.77 -16.74
C ALA A 37 -4.91 11.71 -17.84
N GLY A 38 -4.69 10.45 -17.46
CA GLY A 38 -4.51 9.33 -18.38
C GLY A 38 -5.73 9.10 -19.27
N GLY A 39 -6.95 9.13 -18.71
CA GLY A 39 -8.19 8.99 -19.45
C GLY A 39 -8.44 10.14 -20.42
N LEU A 40 -8.19 11.39 -19.99
CA LEU A 40 -8.31 12.57 -20.86
C LEU A 40 -7.30 12.54 -22.02
N LEU A 41 -6.05 12.16 -21.75
CA LEU A 41 -5.01 12.04 -22.78
C LEU A 41 -5.31 10.91 -23.76
N TYR A 42 -5.75 9.76 -23.25
CA TYR A 42 -6.12 8.61 -24.09
C TYR A 42 -7.34 8.91 -24.97
N GLY A 43 -8.30 9.69 -24.45
CA GLY A 43 -9.47 10.17 -25.20
C GLY A 43 -9.13 11.08 -26.38
N LEU A 44 -7.97 11.75 -26.37
CA LEU A 44 -7.46 12.50 -27.51
C LEU A 44 -6.76 11.56 -28.50
N SER A 45 -5.78 10.79 -28.03
CA SER A 45 -5.23 9.63 -28.75
C SER A 45 -4.37 8.78 -27.82
N ALA A 46 -4.27 7.48 -28.10
CA ALA A 46 -3.39 6.58 -27.35
C ALA A 46 -1.91 7.03 -27.42
N GLU A 47 -1.46 7.51 -28.58
CA GLU A 47 -0.09 7.97 -28.79
C GLU A 47 0.25 9.17 -27.90
N THR A 48 -0.66 10.15 -27.79
CA THR A 48 -0.45 11.33 -26.93
C THR A 48 -0.31 10.95 -25.47
N ALA A 49 -1.09 9.97 -24.99
CA ALA A 49 -0.99 9.47 -23.62
C ALA A 49 0.36 8.81 -23.35
N TYR A 50 0.82 7.92 -24.24
CA TYR A 50 2.09 7.23 -24.08
C TYR A 50 3.31 8.16 -24.21
N ILE A 51 3.28 9.12 -25.16
CA ILE A 51 4.35 10.12 -25.30
C ILE A 51 4.43 10.98 -24.04
N THR A 52 3.30 11.44 -23.52
CA THR A 52 3.27 12.25 -22.29
C THR A 52 3.83 11.46 -21.10
N ALA A 53 3.45 10.20 -20.95
CA ALA A 53 3.99 9.32 -19.91
C ALA A 53 5.52 9.13 -20.07
N ALA A 54 6.00 8.90 -21.29
CA ALA A 54 7.42 8.74 -21.58
C ALA A 54 8.23 10.00 -21.24
N VAL A 55 7.71 11.19 -21.59
CA VAL A 55 8.34 12.47 -21.26
C VAL A 55 8.40 12.68 -19.75
N LEU A 56 7.30 12.44 -19.03
CA LEU A 56 7.27 12.55 -17.57
C LEU A 56 8.27 11.59 -16.90
N MET A 57 8.38 10.36 -17.42
CA MET A 57 9.31 9.36 -16.90
C MET A 57 10.77 9.75 -17.17
N LEU A 58 11.06 10.35 -18.33
CA LEU A 58 12.37 10.92 -18.66
C LEU A 58 12.74 12.07 -17.72
N VAL A 59 11.80 13.00 -17.47
CA VAL A 59 12.01 14.11 -16.53
C VAL A 59 12.27 13.58 -15.13
N ALA A 60 11.49 12.60 -14.66
CA ALA A 60 11.71 11.96 -13.37
C ALA A 60 13.10 11.31 -13.29
N ALA A 61 13.53 10.59 -14.33
CA ALA A 61 14.87 9.99 -14.37
C ALA A 61 15.97 11.05 -14.30
N LEU A 62 15.83 12.17 -15.02
CA LEU A 62 16.79 13.29 -14.97
C LEU A 62 16.84 13.92 -13.57
N LEU A 63 15.69 14.13 -12.93
CA LEU A 63 15.63 14.65 -11.56
C LEU A 63 16.31 13.71 -10.56
N VAL A 64 16.16 12.39 -10.71
CA VAL A 64 16.87 11.43 -9.85
C VAL A 64 18.39 11.57 -9.96
N PHE A 65 18.93 11.89 -11.15
CA PHE A 65 20.36 12.16 -11.31
C PHE A 65 20.83 13.43 -10.59
N THR A 66 19.92 14.36 -10.26
CA THR A 66 20.26 15.56 -9.47
C THR A 66 20.26 15.32 -7.96
N ILE A 67 19.75 14.18 -7.49
CA ILE A 67 19.71 13.84 -6.08
C ILE A 67 21.14 13.50 -5.62
N PRO A 68 21.69 14.18 -4.60
CA PRO A 68 22.99 13.86 -4.04
C PRO A 68 23.01 12.39 -3.58
N LYS A 69 24.08 11.66 -3.90
CA LYS A 69 24.22 10.29 -3.41
C LYS A 69 24.18 10.30 -1.88
N PRO A 70 23.27 9.55 -1.24
CA PRO A 70 23.32 9.35 0.20
C PRO A 70 24.70 8.81 0.57
N ALA A 71 25.19 9.19 1.75
CA ALA A 71 26.32 8.51 2.35
C ALA A 71 25.97 7.03 2.45
N GLN A 72 26.52 6.21 1.55
CA GLN A 72 26.38 4.77 1.66
C GLN A 72 27.07 4.38 2.95
N GLN A 73 26.27 4.10 3.98
CA GLN A 73 26.73 3.20 5.03
C GLN A 73 27.01 1.88 4.31
N THR A 74 28.27 1.68 3.96
CA THR A 74 28.72 0.44 3.37
C THR A 74 28.43 -0.59 4.46
N ALA A 75 27.36 -1.36 4.30
CA ALA A 75 27.19 -2.58 5.05
C ALA A 75 28.39 -3.45 4.68
N THR A 76 29.42 -3.41 5.53
CA THR A 76 30.69 -4.11 5.34
C THR A 76 30.47 -5.62 5.28
N ASP A 77 29.33 -6.11 5.77
CA ASP A 77 28.96 -7.51 5.72
C ASP A 77 28.26 -7.85 4.40
N LYS A 78 28.88 -8.76 3.66
CA LYS A 78 28.25 -9.43 2.52
C LYS A 78 26.95 -10.08 3.03
N PRO A 79 25.79 -9.86 2.38
CA PRO A 79 24.56 -10.54 2.75
C PRO A 79 24.77 -12.06 2.59
N THR A 80 24.90 -12.74 3.72
CA THR A 80 25.00 -14.20 3.85
C THR A 80 23.61 -14.80 3.98
N MET A 81 23.48 -16.10 3.71
CA MET A 81 22.20 -16.81 3.97
C MET A 81 21.78 -16.67 5.44
N GLU A 82 22.75 -16.62 6.37
CA GLU A 82 22.51 -16.42 7.79
C GLU A 82 21.83 -15.08 8.12
N THR A 83 22.22 -13.99 7.46
CA THR A 83 21.57 -12.68 7.66
C THR A 83 20.15 -12.64 7.10
N LEU A 84 19.88 -13.38 6.01
CA LEU A 84 18.52 -13.62 5.51
C LEU A 84 17.66 -14.42 6.50
N PHE A 85 18.17 -15.54 7.00
CA PHE A 85 17.47 -16.37 7.99
C PHE A 85 17.29 -15.66 9.34
N ALA A 86 18.23 -14.77 9.71
CA ALA A 86 18.09 -13.91 10.88
C ALA A 86 16.88 -12.97 10.76
N GLY A 87 16.59 -12.44 9.57
CA GLY A 87 15.39 -11.66 9.30
C GLY A 87 14.09 -12.47 9.47
N PHE A 88 14.04 -13.70 8.97
CA PHE A 88 12.90 -14.59 9.19
C PHE A 88 12.70 -14.94 10.66
N ARG A 89 13.79 -15.22 11.38
CA ARG A 89 13.76 -15.48 12.83
C ARG A 89 13.28 -14.25 13.60
N TYR A 90 13.71 -13.06 13.21
CA TYR A 90 13.27 -11.79 13.82
C TYR A 90 11.76 -11.59 13.65
N ILE A 91 11.26 -11.75 12.42
CA ILE A 91 9.82 -11.70 12.15
C ILE A 91 9.10 -12.70 13.07
N TRP A 92 9.56 -13.96 13.11
CA TRP A 92 8.96 -14.99 13.96
C TRP A 92 9.01 -14.70 15.47
N SER A 93 10.03 -13.98 15.94
CA SER A 93 10.17 -13.63 17.35
C SER A 93 9.36 -12.40 17.76
N GLU A 94 9.15 -11.45 16.84
CA GLU A 94 8.49 -10.18 17.11
C GLU A 94 7.00 -10.25 16.76
N LYS A 95 6.18 -10.47 17.78
CA LYS A 95 4.73 -10.68 17.62
C LYS A 95 4.02 -9.48 17.00
N ILE A 96 4.53 -8.27 17.21
CA ILE A 96 3.95 -7.05 16.61
C ILE A 96 4.15 -7.06 15.09
N VAL A 97 5.34 -7.43 14.62
CA VAL A 97 5.67 -7.47 13.19
C VAL A 97 4.90 -8.59 12.50
N LEU A 98 4.85 -9.78 13.11
CA LEU A 98 4.01 -10.87 12.61
C LEU A 98 2.54 -10.47 12.53
N GLY A 99 2.00 -9.87 13.59
CA GLY A 99 0.60 -9.42 13.62
C GLY A 99 0.28 -8.45 12.49
N ALA A 100 1.14 -7.45 12.27
CA ALA A 100 0.97 -6.49 11.18
C ALA A 100 1.01 -7.15 9.80
N ILE A 101 1.98 -8.05 9.55
CA ILE A 101 2.11 -8.77 8.27
C ILE A 101 0.92 -9.71 8.05
N SER A 102 0.50 -10.45 9.08
CA SER A 102 -0.64 -11.35 9.01
C SER A 102 -1.94 -10.61 8.74
N LEU A 103 -2.16 -9.48 9.41
CA LEU A 103 -3.33 -8.63 9.19
C LEU A 103 -3.38 -8.07 7.76
N ASP A 104 -2.23 -7.59 7.26
CA ASP A 104 -2.10 -7.11 5.87
C ASP A 104 -2.43 -8.21 4.86
N LEU A 105 -1.85 -9.41 5.03
CA LEU A 105 -2.14 -10.56 4.17
C LEU A 105 -3.61 -10.99 4.23
N PHE A 106 -4.22 -10.95 5.42
CA PHE A 106 -5.63 -11.29 5.59
C PHE A 106 -6.54 -10.27 4.91
N ALA A 107 -6.21 -8.98 5.02
CA ALA A 107 -6.94 -7.90 4.36
C ALA A 107 -6.87 -8.02 2.83
N VAL A 108 -5.68 -8.30 2.28
CA VAL A 108 -5.48 -8.52 0.84
C VAL A 108 -6.21 -9.79 0.37
N PHE A 109 -6.16 -10.87 1.15
CA PHE A 109 -6.86 -12.12 0.83
C PHE A 109 -8.38 -11.93 0.78
N LEU A 110 -8.97 -11.26 1.79
CA LEU A 110 -10.38 -10.90 1.80
C LEU A 110 -10.75 -9.95 0.65
N SER A 111 -9.85 -9.02 0.30
CA SER A 111 -10.04 -8.13 -0.84
C SER A 111 -10.17 -8.92 -2.15
N GLY A 112 -9.29 -9.90 -2.38
CA GLY A 112 -9.38 -10.81 -3.53
C GLY A 112 -10.67 -11.63 -3.56
N ALA A 113 -11.11 -12.17 -2.42
CA ALA A 113 -12.38 -12.89 -2.31
C ALA A 113 -13.59 -11.98 -2.59
N SER A 114 -13.54 -10.73 -2.11
CA SER A 114 -14.59 -9.73 -2.33
C SER A 114 -14.70 -9.26 -3.79
N ALA A 115 -13.63 -9.39 -4.58
CA ALA A 115 -13.64 -9.11 -6.01
C ALA A 115 -14.37 -10.18 -6.82
N LEU A 116 -14.41 -11.43 -6.34
CA LEU A 116 -15.08 -12.56 -7.00
C LEU A 116 -16.57 -12.69 -6.63
N LEU A 117 -16.96 -12.21 -5.45
CA LEU A 117 -18.34 -12.25 -4.95
C LEU A 117 -19.40 -11.67 -5.92
N PRO A 118 -19.18 -10.54 -6.60
CA PRO A 118 -20.16 -9.96 -7.53
C PRO A 118 -20.40 -10.81 -8.78
N VAL A 119 -19.36 -11.50 -9.27
CA VAL A 119 -19.45 -12.43 -10.41
C VAL A 119 -20.27 -13.65 -10.02
N TYR A 120 -20.00 -14.24 -8.85
CA TYR A 120 -20.80 -15.33 -8.32
C TYR A 120 -22.26 -14.95 -8.04
N ALA A 121 -22.51 -13.77 -7.47
CA ALA A 121 -23.86 -13.32 -7.14
C ALA A 121 -24.70 -13.00 -8.39
N ARG A 122 -24.08 -12.48 -9.45
CA ARG A 122 -24.73 -12.18 -10.73
C ARG A 122 -24.96 -13.44 -11.56
N ASP A 123 -23.94 -14.27 -11.72
CA ASP A 123 -23.92 -15.33 -12.73
C ASP A 123 -24.36 -16.70 -12.20
N ILE A 124 -24.39 -16.90 -10.86
CA ILE A 124 -24.74 -18.19 -10.24
C ILE A 124 -25.99 -18.09 -9.34
N LEU A 125 -26.19 -16.98 -8.63
CA LEU A 125 -27.34 -16.83 -7.72
C LEU A 125 -28.55 -16.07 -8.31
N GLU A 126 -28.46 -15.52 -9.52
CA GLU A 126 -29.49 -14.69 -10.16
C GLU A 126 -30.04 -13.57 -9.25
N LEU A 127 -29.21 -13.06 -8.34
CA LEU A 127 -29.62 -11.99 -7.42
C LEU A 127 -29.83 -10.70 -8.22
N GLY A 128 -31.07 -10.19 -8.20
CA GLY A 128 -31.40 -8.91 -8.82
C GLY A 128 -30.60 -7.73 -8.23
N PRO A 129 -30.74 -6.52 -8.82
CA PRO A 129 -29.94 -5.33 -8.45
C PRO A 129 -29.89 -5.03 -6.94
N TRP A 130 -30.96 -5.35 -6.21
CA TRP A 130 -31.06 -5.20 -4.76
C TRP A 130 -30.07 -6.10 -3.98
N GLY A 131 -29.94 -7.37 -4.37
CA GLY A 131 -29.04 -8.32 -3.70
C GLY A 131 -27.55 -7.98 -3.92
N LEU A 132 -27.22 -7.51 -5.13
CA LEU A 132 -25.88 -6.99 -5.42
C LEU A 132 -25.56 -5.72 -4.62
N GLY A 133 -26.53 -4.83 -4.43
CA GLY A 133 -26.39 -3.63 -3.60
C GLY A 133 -26.10 -3.95 -2.13
N LEU A 134 -26.84 -4.91 -1.56
CA LEU A 134 -26.62 -5.39 -0.19
C LEU A 134 -25.25 -6.06 -0.05
N LEU A 135 -24.87 -6.92 -0.99
CA LEU A 135 -23.59 -7.64 -0.95
C LEU A 135 -22.39 -6.68 -1.09
N ARG A 136 -22.48 -5.66 -1.95
CA ARG A 136 -21.49 -4.57 -2.06
C ARG A 136 -21.41 -3.72 -0.80
N SER A 137 -22.50 -3.57 -0.06
CA SER A 137 -22.57 -2.74 1.15
C SER A 137 -22.12 -3.47 2.42
N ALA A 138 -22.10 -4.81 2.40
CA ALA A 138 -21.77 -5.63 3.57
C ALA A 138 -20.40 -5.31 4.21
N PRO A 139 -19.29 -5.12 3.44
CA PRO A 139 -18.01 -4.73 4.02
C PRO A 139 -18.06 -3.36 4.73
N GLY A 140 -18.80 -2.40 4.16
CA GLY A 140 -18.97 -1.06 4.73
C GLY A 140 -19.75 -1.10 6.05
N ILE A 141 -20.81 -1.91 6.13
CA ILE A 141 -21.58 -2.11 7.37
C ILE A 141 -20.68 -2.74 8.45
N GLY A 142 -19.88 -3.75 8.11
CA GLY A 142 -18.93 -4.35 9.03
C GLY A 142 -17.90 -3.34 9.55
N ALA A 143 -17.35 -2.50 8.68
CA ALA A 143 -16.40 -1.46 9.06
C ALA A 143 -17.02 -0.44 10.04
N ILE A 144 -18.26 -0.01 9.79
CA ILE A 144 -18.98 0.92 10.69
C ILE A 144 -19.24 0.25 12.05
N ALA A 145 -19.69 -1.00 12.08
CA ALA A 145 -19.96 -1.73 13.32
C ALA A 145 -18.68 -1.85 14.18
N VAL A 146 -17.55 -2.18 13.56
CA VAL A 146 -16.24 -2.28 14.23
C VAL A 146 -15.77 -0.91 14.71
N ALA A 147 -15.92 0.15 13.90
CA ALA A 147 -15.54 1.51 14.28
C ALA A 147 -16.34 2.01 15.50
N VAL A 148 -17.65 1.76 15.53
CA VAL A 148 -18.51 2.08 16.68
C VAL A 148 -18.10 1.29 17.92
N TRP A 149 -17.78 0.00 17.76
CA TRP A 149 -17.32 -0.83 18.87
C TRP A 149 -15.98 -0.35 19.45
N LEU A 150 -15.02 0.00 18.59
CA LEU A 150 -13.72 0.57 18.96
C LEU A 150 -13.84 1.94 19.63
N ALA A 151 -14.80 2.77 19.21
CA ALA A 151 -15.08 4.04 19.87
C ALA A 151 -15.52 3.83 21.34
N GLY A 152 -16.23 2.74 21.63
CA GLY A 152 -16.59 2.33 22.98
C GLY A 152 -15.48 1.58 23.74
N HIS A 153 -14.61 0.86 23.02
CA HIS A 153 -13.52 0.04 23.57
C HIS A 153 -12.18 0.43 22.93
N PRO A 154 -11.64 1.63 23.24
CA PRO A 154 -10.39 2.07 22.64
C PRO A 154 -9.26 1.12 23.04
N ILE A 155 -8.51 0.66 22.04
CA ILE A 155 -7.33 -0.21 22.24
C ILE A 155 -6.24 0.63 22.92
N ARG A 156 -6.21 0.57 24.25
CA ARG A 156 -5.25 1.31 25.08
C ARG A 156 -3.98 0.52 25.39
N ASP A 157 -4.08 -0.80 25.46
CA ASP A 157 -2.95 -1.72 25.63
C ASP A 157 -3.18 -3.01 24.84
N HIS A 158 -2.10 -3.67 24.40
CA HIS A 158 -2.11 -4.93 23.66
C HIS A 158 -2.71 -4.90 22.24
N ALA A 159 -2.50 -3.81 21.49
CA ALA A 159 -2.88 -3.74 20.06
C ALA A 159 -2.44 -4.97 19.25
N GLY A 160 -1.24 -5.52 19.54
CA GLY A 160 -0.76 -6.74 18.89
C GLY A 160 -1.54 -8.03 19.20
N LYS A 161 -2.32 -8.10 20.29
CA LYS A 161 -3.23 -9.24 20.58
C LYS A 161 -4.67 -9.00 20.10
N ILE A 162 -5.06 -7.74 19.92
CA ILE A 162 -6.43 -7.35 19.57
C ILE A 162 -6.59 -7.16 18.04
N MET A 163 -5.50 -6.85 17.33
CA MET A 163 -5.46 -6.72 15.87
C MET A 163 -5.00 -7.99 15.13
N LEU A 164 -4.66 -9.07 15.85
CA LEU A 164 -4.48 -10.42 15.31
C LEU A 164 -5.81 -11.17 15.36
#